data_AF-A0AA93L4U0-F1
#
_entry.id   AF-A0AA93L4U0-F1
#
_cell.length_a   1.000
_cell.length_b   1.000
_cell.length_c   1.000
_cell.angle_alpha   90.00
_cell.angle_beta   90.00
_cell.angle_gamma   90.00
#
_symmetry.space_group_name_H-M   'P 1'
#
loop_
_entity.id
_entity.type
_entity.pdbx_description
1 polymer ?
#
loop_
_entity_poly.entity_id
_entity_poly.type
_entity_poly.pdbx_seq_one_letter_code
_entity_poly.pdbx_strand_id
1 'polypeptide(L)'
;MDRAEALGRELLSLARELSNVGYDWQDDMVAVEGRSMLPEPDWIQQASTLEGMTHALEEALEGMDLRPAPDAPPLAPDAVYTLGEWQQRAPLRQIVRGFVEPVRRVPLVSRVPEPVVLYLVHKLPGGAESLKREHHKGVGWHYHYLDKRKGRSNVVLCWDTRWEAAKTEEERKAQGPRPIFWEHHGEGNADFSAQPSLWGDPKRQSMREVCAGDLKRNISEFRPASDDAEPVWPLLSILTPRAVTPPPAAPAAPAGGGKKRR
;
A
#
# COMPACT_ATOMS: atom_id res chain seq x y z
N MET A 1 -20.09 16.50 -13.68
CA MET A 1 -19.05 15.46 -13.78
C MET A 1 -19.03 14.99 -15.21
N ASP A 2 -17.84 14.85 -15.81
CA ASP A 2 -17.66 14.30 -17.15
C ASP A 2 -18.03 12.80 -17.12
N ARG A 3 -18.69 12.29 -18.17
CA ARG A 3 -19.14 10.89 -18.28
C ARG A 3 -17.95 9.92 -18.14
N ALA A 4 -16.82 10.26 -18.74
CA ALA A 4 -15.60 9.47 -18.63
C ALA A 4 -15.03 9.45 -17.20
N GLU A 5 -15.17 10.55 -16.45
CA GLU A 5 -14.71 10.61 -15.07
C GLU A 5 -15.56 9.72 -14.17
N ALA A 6 -16.89 9.75 -14.35
CA ALA A 6 -17.82 8.90 -13.60
C ALA A 6 -17.53 7.41 -13.88
N LEU A 7 -17.45 7.03 -15.16
CA LEU A 7 -17.12 5.66 -15.58
C LEU A 7 -15.75 5.21 -15.07
N GLY A 8 -14.73 6.06 -15.15
CA GLY A 8 -13.39 5.75 -14.65
C GLY A 8 -13.37 5.51 -13.14
N ARG A 9 -14.10 6.32 -12.35
CA ARG A 9 -14.22 6.13 -10.90
C ARG A 9 -14.97 4.86 -10.55
N GLU A 10 -16.08 4.60 -11.23
CA GLU A 10 -16.90 3.41 -11.00
C GLU A 10 -16.12 2.13 -11.35
N LEU A 11 -15.43 2.13 -12.49
CA LEU A 11 -14.58 1.04 -12.95
C LEU A 11 -13.49 0.71 -11.92
N LEU A 12 -12.76 1.72 -11.43
CA LEU A 12 -11.73 1.53 -10.40
C LEU A 12 -12.32 1.07 -9.06
N SER A 13 -13.48 1.60 -8.68
CA SER A 13 -14.16 1.23 -7.44
C SER A 13 -14.58 -0.24 -7.46
N LEU A 14 -15.26 -0.67 -8.52
CA LEU A 14 -15.73 -2.04 -8.65
C LEU A 14 -14.57 -3.02 -8.81
N ALA A 15 -13.53 -2.67 -9.59
CA ALA A 15 -12.33 -3.49 -9.70
C ALA A 15 -11.65 -3.68 -8.34
N ARG A 16 -11.60 -2.64 -7.50
CA ARG A 16 -11.06 -2.72 -6.14
C ARG A 16 -11.95 -3.56 -5.22
N GLU A 17 -13.26 -3.39 -5.26
CA GLU A 17 -14.21 -4.18 -4.47
C GLU A 17 -14.04 -5.66 -4.76
N LEU A 18 -14.06 -6.03 -6.04
CA LEU A 18 -13.91 -7.41 -6.50
C LEU A 18 -12.51 -7.97 -6.22
N SER A 19 -11.46 -7.15 -6.26
CA SER A 19 -10.10 -7.60 -5.90
C SER A 19 -9.94 -7.91 -4.40
N ASN A 20 -10.84 -7.38 -3.55
CA ASN A 20 -10.80 -7.55 -2.09
C ASN A 20 -11.76 -8.62 -1.56
N VAL A 21 -12.54 -9.27 -2.43
CA VAL A 21 -13.40 -10.38 -1.99
C VAL A 21 -12.51 -11.59 -1.71
N GLY A 22 -12.07 -11.71 -0.46
CA GLY A 22 -11.60 -12.98 0.07
C GLY A 22 -12.80 -13.91 0.13
N TYR A 23 -12.92 -14.82 -0.83
CA TYR A 23 -13.79 -15.97 -0.63
C TYR A 23 -13.18 -16.81 0.50
N ASP A 24 -13.75 -16.66 1.70
CA ASP A 24 -13.58 -17.60 2.81
C ASP A 24 -14.24 -18.92 2.38
N TRP A 25 -13.47 -19.79 1.73
CA TRP A 25 -13.86 -21.19 1.67
C TRP A 25 -13.79 -21.73 3.09
N GLN A 26 -14.95 -22.17 3.60
CA GLN A 26 -15.08 -22.83 4.90
C GLN A 26 -14.05 -23.97 5.02
N ASP A 27 -13.42 -24.06 6.20
CA ASP A 27 -12.32 -24.96 6.60
C ASP A 27 -12.55 -26.48 6.37
N ASP A 28 -13.70 -26.89 5.84
CA ASP A 28 -14.18 -28.27 5.91
C ASP A 28 -13.81 -29.17 4.72
N MET A 29 -12.95 -28.73 3.79
CA MET A 29 -12.58 -29.53 2.60
C MET A 29 -11.08 -29.79 2.52
N VAL A 30 -10.55 -30.60 3.45
CA VAL A 30 -9.33 -31.37 3.19
C VAL A 30 -9.64 -32.31 2.03
N ALA A 31 -9.01 -32.10 0.87
CA ALA A 31 -9.21 -32.95 -0.30
C ALA A 31 -8.64 -34.36 -0.02
N VAL A 32 -9.52 -35.27 0.43
CA VAL A 32 -9.24 -36.70 0.47
C VAL A 32 -9.34 -37.21 -0.97
N GLU A 33 -8.18 -37.52 -1.54
CA GLU A 33 -8.00 -38.24 -2.82
C GLU A 33 -8.81 -37.73 -4.02
N GLY A 34 -8.20 -36.83 -4.81
CA GLY A 34 -8.69 -36.58 -6.17
C GLY A 34 -8.20 -35.26 -6.74
N ARG A 35 -7.99 -35.23 -8.06
CA ARG A 35 -7.80 -33.98 -8.83
C ARG A 35 -9.10 -33.17 -8.78
N SER A 36 -9.34 -32.46 -7.68
CA SER A 36 -10.38 -31.45 -7.63
C SER A 36 -9.93 -30.30 -8.54
N MET A 37 -10.62 -30.16 -9.68
CA MET A 37 -10.50 -28.95 -10.50
C MET A 37 -11.04 -27.78 -9.68
N LEU A 38 -10.35 -26.66 -9.76
CA LEU A 38 -10.84 -25.41 -9.20
C LEU A 38 -12.24 -25.15 -9.76
N PRO A 39 -13.26 -24.89 -8.92
CA PRO A 39 -14.60 -24.58 -9.42
C PRO A 39 -14.51 -23.38 -10.36
N GLU A 40 -15.17 -23.46 -11.51
CA GLU A 40 -15.43 -22.33 -12.41
C GLU A 40 -16.31 -21.34 -11.63
N PRO A 41 -15.82 -20.16 -11.25
CA PRO A 41 -16.57 -19.29 -10.36
C PRO A 41 -17.74 -18.57 -11.09
N ASP A 42 -18.66 -17.98 -10.31
CA ASP A 42 -19.80 -17.17 -10.78
C ASP A 42 -19.41 -15.77 -11.31
N TRP A 43 -18.10 -15.53 -11.49
CA TRP A 43 -17.49 -14.25 -11.87
C TRP A 43 -17.66 -13.90 -13.34
N ILE A 44 -18.14 -14.81 -14.20
CA ILE A 44 -18.33 -14.53 -15.63
C ILE A 44 -19.19 -13.27 -15.82
N GLN A 45 -20.23 -13.11 -15.01
CA GLN A 45 -21.09 -11.92 -15.06
C GLN A 45 -20.37 -10.65 -14.53
N GLN A 46 -19.54 -10.78 -13.49
CA GLN A 46 -18.80 -9.66 -12.89
C GLN A 46 -17.62 -9.19 -13.76
N ALA A 47 -16.85 -10.11 -14.33
CA ALA A 47 -15.85 -9.80 -15.35
C ALA A 47 -16.50 -9.26 -16.62
N SER A 48 -17.63 -9.81 -17.07
CA SER A 48 -18.38 -9.24 -18.19
C SER A 48 -18.83 -7.81 -17.90
N THR A 49 -19.18 -7.50 -16.64
CA THR A 49 -19.53 -6.14 -16.21
C THR A 49 -18.32 -5.21 -16.27
N LEU A 50 -17.17 -5.62 -15.71
CA LEU A 50 -15.93 -4.81 -15.76
C LEU A 50 -15.40 -4.62 -17.18
N GLU A 51 -15.47 -5.66 -18.03
CA GLU A 51 -15.13 -5.57 -19.46
C GLU A 51 -16.09 -4.61 -20.18
N GLY A 52 -17.40 -4.72 -19.91
CA GLY A 52 -18.40 -3.79 -20.44
C GLY A 52 -18.16 -2.34 -20.00
N MET A 53 -17.79 -2.11 -18.74
CA MET A 53 -17.42 -0.79 -18.23
C MET A 53 -16.12 -0.27 -18.84
N THR A 54 -15.13 -1.14 -19.05
CA THR A 54 -13.89 -0.81 -19.74
C THR A 54 -14.17 -0.35 -21.16
N HIS A 55 -15.03 -1.06 -21.87
CA HIS A 55 -15.46 -0.70 -23.22
C HIS A 55 -16.27 0.61 -23.25
N ALA A 56 -17.24 0.78 -22.34
CA ALA A 56 -18.01 2.02 -22.24
C ALA A 56 -17.13 3.23 -21.90
N LEU A 57 -16.09 3.03 -21.10
CA LEU A 57 -15.08 4.06 -20.84
C LEU A 57 -14.26 4.33 -22.10
N GLU A 58 -13.77 3.31 -22.80
CA GLU A 58 -13.06 3.47 -24.07
C GLU A 58 -13.86 4.30 -25.09
N GLU A 59 -15.14 3.99 -25.28
CA GLU A 59 -16.05 4.78 -26.12
C GLU A 59 -16.18 6.23 -25.63
N ALA A 60 -16.32 6.43 -24.32
CA ALA A 60 -16.42 7.78 -23.75
C ALA A 60 -15.14 8.61 -23.94
N LEU A 61 -13.98 7.95 -24.11
CA LEU A 61 -12.68 8.59 -24.34
C LEU A 61 -12.41 8.92 -25.81
N GLU A 62 -13.28 8.48 -26.73
CA GLU A 62 -13.10 8.72 -28.15
C GLU A 62 -13.07 10.23 -28.46
N GLY A 63 -12.03 10.66 -29.19
CA GLY A 63 -11.81 12.07 -29.52
C GLY A 63 -11.21 12.92 -28.39
N MET A 64 -10.90 12.36 -27.22
CA MET A 64 -10.16 13.07 -26.18
C MET A 64 -8.67 13.16 -26.48
N ASP A 65 -8.04 14.27 -26.06
CA ASP A 65 -6.59 14.40 -26.06
C ASP A 65 -5.97 13.69 -24.84
N LEU A 66 -5.72 12.40 -25.04
CA LEU A 66 -5.14 11.51 -24.03
C LEU A 66 -3.62 11.57 -23.95
N ARG A 67 -2.97 12.49 -24.68
CA ARG A 67 -1.52 12.60 -24.64
C ARG A 67 -1.05 12.77 -23.18
N PRO A 68 -0.08 11.93 -22.75
CA PRO A 68 0.52 12.10 -21.44
C PRO A 68 1.19 13.47 -21.37
N ALA A 69 1.40 13.98 -20.15
CA ALA A 69 2.21 15.17 -19.97
C ALA A 69 3.62 14.94 -20.56
N PRO A 70 4.31 16.00 -21.04
CA PRO A 70 5.62 15.86 -21.71
C PRO A 70 6.69 15.12 -20.89
N ASP A 71 6.53 15.08 -19.57
CA ASP A 71 7.40 14.49 -18.57
C ASP A 71 6.86 13.17 -17.97
N ALA A 72 5.69 12.70 -18.40
CA ALA A 72 5.14 11.46 -17.87
C ALA A 72 5.95 10.26 -18.40
N PRO A 73 6.24 9.25 -17.56
CA PRO A 73 6.89 8.04 -18.03
C PRO A 73 6.01 7.38 -19.11
N PRO A 74 6.59 6.95 -20.23
CA PRO A 74 5.83 6.34 -21.31
C PRO A 74 5.25 5.00 -20.84
N LEU A 75 4.08 4.65 -21.37
CA LEU A 75 3.62 3.27 -21.33
C LEU A 75 4.66 2.39 -22.05
N ALA A 76 4.91 1.21 -21.52
CA ALA A 76 5.88 0.30 -22.10
C ALA A 76 5.36 -0.17 -23.46
N PRO A 77 6.15 -0.05 -24.54
CA PRO A 77 5.74 -0.54 -25.84
C PRO A 77 5.46 -2.05 -25.74
N ASP A 78 4.36 -2.48 -26.36
CA ASP A 78 3.88 -3.87 -26.39
C ASP A 78 3.47 -4.48 -25.03
N ALA A 79 3.31 -3.65 -23.98
CA ALA A 79 2.83 -4.14 -22.70
C ALA A 79 1.33 -4.48 -22.75
N VAL A 80 0.97 -5.62 -22.14
CA VAL A 80 -0.42 -5.98 -21.89
C VAL A 80 -0.79 -5.46 -20.50
N TYR A 81 -1.73 -4.52 -20.46
CA TYR A 81 -2.26 -3.97 -19.22
C TYR A 81 -3.50 -4.75 -18.77
N THR A 82 -3.55 -5.09 -17.49
CA THR A 82 -4.71 -5.70 -16.83
C THR A 82 -5.28 -4.76 -15.79
N LEU A 83 -6.54 -4.95 -15.40
CA LEU A 83 -7.16 -4.19 -14.31
C LEU A 83 -7.74 -5.14 -13.26
N GLY A 84 -7.39 -4.89 -11.99
CA GLY A 84 -7.80 -5.69 -10.84
C GLY A 84 -7.21 -7.10 -10.84
N GLU A 85 -7.21 -7.74 -9.67
CA GLU A 85 -6.81 -9.15 -9.54
C GLU A 85 -7.71 -9.89 -8.56
N TRP A 86 -8.16 -11.08 -8.96
CA TRP A 86 -8.81 -12.05 -8.09
C TRP A 86 -7.81 -13.09 -7.61
N GLN A 87 -7.85 -13.44 -6.34
CA GLN A 87 -7.06 -14.54 -5.79
C GLN A 87 -7.93 -15.79 -5.62
N GLN A 88 -7.65 -16.80 -6.43
CA GLN A 88 -8.25 -18.12 -6.30
C GLN A 88 -7.33 -19.03 -5.49
N ARG A 89 -7.84 -19.56 -4.40
CA ARG A 89 -7.13 -20.51 -3.54
C ARG A 89 -7.69 -21.91 -3.78
N ALA A 90 -6.82 -22.88 -4.01
CA ALA A 90 -7.21 -24.28 -4.01
C ALA A 90 -7.19 -24.82 -2.57
N PRO A 91 -7.93 -25.90 -2.28
CA PRO A 91 -7.82 -26.58 -0.99
C PRO A 91 -6.38 -26.91 -0.62
N LEU A 92 -6.06 -26.80 0.68
CA LEU A 92 -4.77 -27.19 1.23
C LEU A 92 -4.43 -28.64 0.84
N ARG A 93 -3.23 -28.84 0.30
CA ARG A 93 -2.72 -30.16 -0.09
C ARG A 93 -1.64 -30.58 0.88
N GLN A 94 -1.75 -31.80 1.40
CA GLN A 94 -0.69 -32.38 2.22
C GLN A 94 0.53 -32.71 1.33
N ILE A 95 1.71 -32.30 1.80
CA ILE A 95 3.01 -32.64 1.23
C ILE A 95 3.88 -33.31 2.29
N VAL A 96 4.99 -33.94 1.89
CA VAL A 96 5.86 -34.76 2.75
C VAL A 96 6.27 -34.05 4.07
N ARG A 97 6.30 -32.71 4.10
CA ARG A 97 6.67 -31.91 5.29
C ARG A 97 5.70 -30.76 5.60
N GLY A 98 4.38 -30.95 5.40
CA GLY A 98 3.38 -29.96 5.81
C GLY A 98 2.25 -29.83 4.80
N PHE A 99 1.82 -28.60 4.56
CA PHE A 99 0.73 -28.30 3.62
C PHE A 99 1.16 -27.23 2.63
N VAL A 100 0.63 -27.31 1.41
CA VAL A 100 0.74 -26.26 0.39
C VAL A 100 -0.66 -25.78 0.03
N GLU A 101 -0.86 -24.46 -0.02
CA GLU A 101 -2.06 -23.83 -0.57
C GLU A 101 -1.72 -23.25 -1.95
N PRO A 102 -2.15 -23.89 -3.04
CA PRO A 102 -1.99 -23.31 -4.37
C PRO A 102 -2.85 -22.04 -4.48
N VAL A 103 -2.21 -20.91 -4.78
CA VAL A 103 -2.88 -19.63 -5.04
C VAL A 103 -2.66 -19.24 -6.49
N ARG A 104 -3.75 -18.98 -7.22
CA ARG A 104 -3.74 -18.44 -8.58
C ARG A 104 -4.27 -17.00 -8.55
N ARG A 105 -3.56 -16.09 -9.20
CA ARG A 105 -4.04 -14.73 -9.45
C ARG A 105 -4.62 -14.67 -10.86
N VAL A 106 -5.84 -14.16 -10.98
CA VAL A 106 -6.54 -14.01 -12.26
C VAL A 106 -6.89 -12.54 -12.42
N PRO A 107 -6.50 -11.86 -13.51
CA PRO A 107 -6.90 -10.48 -13.74
C PRO A 107 -8.42 -10.40 -13.91
N LEU A 108 -9.06 -9.37 -13.36
CA LEU A 108 -10.49 -9.15 -13.53
C LEU A 108 -10.82 -8.65 -14.94
N VAL A 109 -9.95 -7.82 -15.50
CA VAL A 109 -9.93 -7.45 -16.92
C VAL A 109 -8.59 -7.85 -17.51
N SER A 110 -8.62 -8.81 -18.44
CA SER A 110 -7.41 -9.42 -18.99
C SER A 110 -6.66 -8.54 -19.99
N ARG A 111 -7.35 -7.56 -20.58
CA ARG A 111 -6.76 -6.61 -21.52
C ARG A 111 -7.46 -5.26 -21.43
N VAL A 112 -6.76 -4.27 -20.91
CA VAL A 112 -7.23 -2.89 -20.83
C VAL A 112 -6.75 -2.14 -22.08
N PRO A 113 -7.64 -1.50 -22.85
CA PRO A 113 -7.25 -0.69 -23.99
C PRO A 113 -6.32 0.47 -23.60
N GLU A 114 -5.36 0.78 -24.46
CA GLU A 114 -4.38 1.86 -24.22
C GLU A 114 -5.03 3.22 -23.89
N PRO A 115 -6.10 3.67 -24.58
CA PRO A 115 -6.79 4.91 -24.22
C PRO A 115 -7.29 4.92 -22.77
N VAL A 116 -7.85 3.79 -22.32
CA VAL A 116 -8.33 3.62 -20.95
C VAL A 116 -7.18 3.68 -19.96
N VAL A 117 -6.05 3.00 -20.26
CA VAL A 117 -4.85 3.07 -19.41
C VAL A 117 -4.34 4.51 -19.30
N LEU A 118 -4.18 5.20 -20.42
CA LEU A 118 -3.71 6.59 -20.44
C LEU A 118 -4.65 7.51 -19.65
N TYR A 119 -5.96 7.32 -19.77
CA TYR A 119 -6.93 8.10 -19.02
C TYR A 119 -6.86 7.83 -17.51
N LEU A 120 -6.92 6.56 -17.11
CA LEU A 120 -6.88 6.16 -15.71
C LEU A 120 -5.59 6.59 -15.02
N VAL A 121 -4.45 6.52 -15.73
CA VAL A 121 -3.13 6.87 -15.18
C VAL A 121 -2.85 8.37 -15.26
N HIS A 122 -3.24 9.09 -16.32
CA HIS A 122 -2.78 10.47 -16.52
C HIS A 122 -3.87 11.54 -16.39
N LYS A 123 -5.14 11.19 -16.57
CA LYS A 123 -6.24 12.16 -16.63
C LYS A 123 -7.17 12.07 -15.44
N LEU A 124 -7.37 10.88 -14.87
CA LEU A 124 -8.19 10.72 -13.67
C LEU A 124 -7.49 11.34 -12.45
N PRO A 125 -8.17 12.19 -11.66
CA PRO A 125 -7.60 12.74 -10.44
C PRO A 125 -7.16 11.62 -9.49
N GLY A 126 -5.86 11.54 -9.19
CA GLY A 126 -5.26 10.49 -8.35
C GLY A 126 -4.47 9.41 -9.12
N GLY A 127 -4.68 9.26 -10.43
CA GLY A 127 -4.02 8.19 -11.22
C GLY A 127 -2.54 8.42 -11.51
N ALA A 128 -2.12 9.68 -11.63
CA ALA A 128 -0.73 10.08 -11.91
C ALA A 128 0.09 10.35 -10.64
N GLU A 129 -0.62 10.46 -9.51
CA GLU A 129 -0.03 10.62 -8.19
C GLU A 129 0.72 9.35 -7.84
N SER A 130 1.92 9.49 -7.28
CA SER A 130 2.81 8.35 -7.10
C SER A 130 3.69 8.55 -5.89
N LEU A 131 4.41 7.51 -5.49
CA LEU A 131 5.41 7.59 -4.44
C LEU A 131 6.79 7.52 -5.06
N LYS A 132 7.66 8.46 -4.69
CA LYS A 132 9.08 8.38 -4.97
C LYS A 132 9.78 7.78 -3.75
N ARG A 133 10.33 6.58 -3.93
CA ARG A 133 11.17 5.93 -2.93
C ARG A 133 12.58 6.52 -2.99
N GLU A 134 13.09 6.99 -1.85
CA GLU A 134 14.45 7.53 -1.72
C GLU A 134 15.21 6.82 -0.59
N HIS A 135 16.53 6.77 -0.72
CA HIS A 135 17.44 6.24 0.30
C HIS A 135 18.62 7.19 0.46
N HIS A 136 18.75 7.79 1.64
CA HIS A 136 19.87 8.67 1.98
C HIS A 136 20.71 8.03 3.08
N LYS A 137 22.04 8.12 2.96
CA LYS A 137 22.98 7.58 3.94
C LYS A 137 22.72 8.21 5.32
N GLY A 138 22.49 7.37 6.33
CA GLY A 138 22.20 7.82 7.71
C GLY A 138 20.74 8.20 7.98
N VAL A 139 19.89 8.26 6.95
CA VAL A 139 18.43 8.49 7.09
C VAL A 139 17.65 7.20 6.83
N GLY A 140 18.08 6.39 5.87
CA GLY A 140 17.38 5.17 5.47
C GLY A 140 16.31 5.40 4.40
N TRP A 141 15.56 4.33 4.09
CA TRP A 141 14.49 4.34 3.09
C TRP A 141 13.27 5.12 3.56
N HIS A 142 12.72 5.96 2.69
CA HIS A 142 11.50 6.75 2.94
C HIS A 142 10.81 7.13 1.63
N TYR A 143 9.58 7.65 1.72
CA TYR A 143 8.72 7.88 0.57
C TYR A 143 8.28 9.33 0.47
N HIS A 144 8.47 9.94 -0.69
CA HIS A 144 7.88 11.23 -1.02
C HIS A 144 6.62 11.03 -1.83
N TYR A 145 5.55 11.70 -1.44
CA TYR A 145 4.34 11.75 -2.23
C TYR A 145 4.54 12.72 -3.40
N LEU A 146 4.20 12.27 -4.60
CA LEU A 146 4.26 13.05 -5.82
C LEU A 146 2.86 13.38 -6.31
N ASP A 147 2.62 14.63 -6.67
CA ASP A 147 1.40 15.01 -7.34
C ASP A 147 1.38 14.49 -8.80
N LYS A 148 0.29 14.81 -9.51
CA LYS A 148 0.13 14.45 -10.92
C LYS A 148 1.18 15.05 -11.87
N ARG A 149 1.92 16.09 -11.44
CA ARG A 149 3.01 16.74 -12.19
C ARG A 149 4.39 16.25 -11.76
N LYS A 150 4.44 15.15 -11.00
CA LYS A 150 5.66 14.61 -10.39
C LYS A 150 6.38 15.60 -9.46
N GLY A 151 5.70 16.67 -9.04
CA GLY A 151 6.20 17.56 -8.02
C GLY A 151 6.28 16.82 -6.70
N ARG A 152 7.32 17.07 -5.91
CA ARG A 152 7.56 16.48 -4.59
C ARG A 152 6.79 17.23 -3.51
N SER A 153 6.03 16.52 -2.69
CA SER A 153 5.32 17.10 -1.56
C SER A 153 6.26 17.54 -0.44
N ASN A 154 5.81 18.48 0.38
CA ASN A 154 6.41 18.86 1.66
C ASN A 154 6.18 17.84 2.81
N VAL A 155 5.74 16.63 2.50
CA VAL A 155 5.56 15.54 3.47
C VAL A 155 6.37 14.33 3.04
N VAL A 156 6.78 13.56 4.02
CA VAL A 156 7.41 12.25 3.82
C VAL A 156 6.59 11.19 4.54
N LEU A 157 6.51 10.00 3.95
CA LEU A 157 5.90 8.84 4.58
C LEU A 157 7.00 7.91 5.11
N CYS A 158 6.82 7.46 6.35
CA CYS A 158 7.78 6.65 7.10
C CYS A 158 7.06 5.50 7.80
N TRP A 159 7.73 4.35 7.89
CA TRP A 159 7.23 3.24 8.71
C TRP A 159 7.43 3.53 10.20
N ASP A 160 6.55 2.98 11.03
CA ASP A 160 6.89 2.80 12.43
C ASP A 160 7.93 1.70 12.57
N THR A 161 9.20 2.09 12.69
CA THR A 161 10.32 1.17 12.85
C THR A 161 10.46 0.62 14.27
N ARG A 162 9.73 1.19 15.23
CA ARG A 162 9.71 0.78 16.63
C ARG A 162 8.64 -0.28 16.90
N TRP A 163 7.67 -0.41 16.00
CA TRP A 163 6.60 -1.41 16.10
C TRP A 163 7.20 -2.83 16.09
N GLU A 164 6.85 -3.62 17.10
CA GLU A 164 7.28 -5.01 17.22
C GLU A 164 6.34 -5.92 16.43
N ALA A 165 6.93 -6.83 15.65
CA ALA A 165 6.15 -7.81 14.92
C ALA A 165 5.54 -8.84 15.88
N ALA A 166 4.24 -9.07 15.72
CA ALA A 166 3.55 -10.19 16.33
C ALA A 166 4.33 -11.50 16.15
N LYS A 167 4.42 -12.28 17.23
CA LYS A 167 5.11 -13.57 17.25
C LYS A 167 4.18 -14.71 16.89
N THR A 168 2.87 -14.52 17.10
CA THR A 168 1.83 -15.48 16.75
C THR A 168 0.87 -14.96 15.69
N GLU A 169 0.12 -15.87 15.08
CA GLU A 169 -0.91 -15.52 14.09
C GLU A 169 -2.06 -14.74 14.73
N GLU A 170 -2.45 -15.12 15.94
CA GLU A 170 -3.51 -14.48 16.73
C GLU A 170 -3.12 -13.05 17.10
N GLU A 171 -1.87 -12.85 17.56
CA GLU A 171 -1.30 -11.53 17.81
C GLU A 171 -1.29 -10.69 16.54
N ARG A 172 -0.93 -11.29 15.39
CA ARG A 172 -0.88 -10.58 14.11
C ARG A 172 -2.26 -10.12 13.67
N LYS A 173 -3.28 -10.97 13.80
CA LYS A 173 -4.67 -10.62 13.49
C LYS A 173 -5.19 -9.51 14.41
N ALA A 174 -4.85 -9.56 15.69
CA ALA A 174 -5.25 -8.55 16.67
C ALA A 174 -4.53 -7.21 16.49
N GLN A 175 -3.23 -7.23 16.19
CA GLN A 175 -2.39 -6.04 16.03
C GLN A 175 -2.63 -5.34 14.69
N GLY A 176 -3.08 -6.08 13.67
CA GLY A 176 -3.35 -5.56 12.34
C GLY A 176 -2.08 -5.24 11.55
N PRO A 177 -2.21 -4.53 10.42
CA PRO A 177 -1.07 -4.20 9.57
C PRO A 177 -0.14 -3.19 10.26
N ARG A 178 1.18 -3.36 10.09
CA ARG A 178 2.16 -2.34 10.50
C ARG A 178 1.76 -0.97 9.93
N PRO A 179 1.68 0.08 10.77
CA PRO A 179 1.23 1.40 10.37
C PRO A 179 2.31 2.20 9.63
N ILE A 180 1.86 3.05 8.70
CA ILE A 180 2.68 4.08 8.07
C ILE A 180 2.24 5.46 8.56
N PHE A 181 3.21 6.33 8.80
CA PHE A 181 3.04 7.68 9.32
C PHE A 181 3.51 8.71 8.30
N TRP A 182 3.02 9.94 8.41
CA TRP A 182 3.49 11.08 7.65
C TRP A 182 4.02 12.16 8.58
N GLU A 183 4.99 12.91 8.10
CA GLU A 183 5.55 14.06 8.80
C GLU A 183 5.90 15.16 7.80
N HIS A 184 5.91 16.40 8.27
CA HIS A 184 6.40 17.52 7.47
C HIS A 184 7.90 17.36 7.19
N HIS A 185 8.28 17.55 5.94
CA HIS A 185 9.65 17.37 5.47
C HIS A 185 9.95 18.26 4.27
N GLY A 186 11.15 18.86 4.27
CA GLY A 186 11.64 19.63 3.12
C GLY A 186 11.07 21.05 3.02
N GLU A 187 10.95 21.77 4.14
CA GLU A 187 10.71 23.22 4.15
C GLU A 187 11.71 23.91 3.20
N GLY A 188 11.24 24.34 2.02
CA GLY A 188 12.04 25.04 1.00
C GLY A 188 12.41 24.25 -0.27
N ASN A 189 12.23 22.92 -0.31
CA ASN A 189 12.56 22.07 -1.48
C ASN A 189 11.36 21.25 -2.00
N ALA A 190 10.15 21.60 -1.57
CA ALA A 190 8.91 20.95 -2.00
C ALA A 190 8.23 21.77 -3.10
N ASP A 191 7.68 21.08 -4.09
CA ASP A 191 6.94 21.69 -5.20
C ASP A 191 5.50 22.05 -4.80
N PHE A 192 4.95 21.39 -3.77
CA PHE A 192 3.62 21.68 -3.24
C PHE A 192 3.44 21.21 -1.78
N SER A 193 2.41 21.75 -1.13
CA SER A 193 1.99 21.28 0.19
C SER A 193 0.97 20.16 0.08
N ALA A 194 1.30 18.97 0.59
CA ALA A 194 0.34 17.89 0.74
C ALA A 194 -0.34 17.97 2.11
N GLN A 195 -1.57 17.46 2.19
CA GLN A 195 -2.29 17.31 3.45
C GLN A 195 -2.80 15.87 3.57
N PRO A 196 -1.95 14.93 4.04
CA PRO A 196 -2.37 13.55 4.22
C PRO A 196 -3.56 13.41 5.17
N SER A 197 -3.72 14.33 6.13
CA SER A 197 -4.89 14.47 7.00
C SER A 197 -6.23 14.52 6.24
N LEU A 198 -6.25 15.14 5.05
CA LEU A 198 -7.45 15.26 4.20
C LEU A 198 -7.63 14.11 3.20
N TRP A 199 -6.70 13.15 3.14
CA TRP A 199 -6.88 11.99 2.29
C TRP A 199 -8.01 11.12 2.82
N GLY A 200 -8.89 10.64 1.94
CA GLY A 200 -9.86 9.61 2.30
C GLY A 200 -9.19 8.26 2.55
N ASP A 201 -9.85 7.41 3.34
CA ASP A 201 -9.39 6.05 3.68
C ASP A 201 -8.92 5.24 2.46
N PRO A 202 -9.62 5.26 1.30
CA PRO A 202 -9.17 4.53 0.12
C PRO A 202 -7.75 4.89 -0.34
N LYS A 203 -7.40 6.18 -0.29
CA LYS A 203 -6.09 6.69 -0.71
C LYS A 203 -5.02 6.37 0.33
N ARG A 204 -5.34 6.55 1.61
CA ARG A 204 -4.42 6.23 2.73
C ARG A 204 -4.03 4.76 2.75
N GLN A 205 -5.02 3.87 2.62
CA GLN A 205 -4.81 2.44 2.51
C GLN A 205 -3.95 2.10 1.29
N SER A 206 -4.26 2.69 0.11
CA SER A 206 -3.48 2.48 -1.11
C SER A 206 -2.02 2.91 -0.95
N MET A 207 -1.75 4.08 -0.35
CA MET A 207 -0.39 4.55 -0.08
C MET A 207 0.37 3.56 0.82
N ARG A 208 -0.29 3.04 1.86
CA ARG A 208 0.29 2.02 2.74
C ARG A 208 0.59 0.72 2.00
N GLU A 209 -0.32 0.23 1.18
CA GLU A 209 -0.17 -1.02 0.42
C GLU A 209 1.00 -0.93 -0.58
N VAL A 210 1.12 0.19 -1.29
CA VAL A 210 2.24 0.45 -2.21
C VAL A 210 3.57 0.43 -1.45
N CYS A 211 3.64 1.09 -0.29
CA CYS A 211 4.85 1.06 0.53
C CYS A 211 5.12 -0.35 1.09
N ALA A 212 4.07 -1.12 1.43
CA ALA A 212 4.20 -2.38 2.17
C ALA A 212 4.98 -3.44 1.38
N GLY A 213 5.04 -3.34 0.06
CA GLY A 213 5.88 -4.20 -0.79
C GLY A 213 7.37 -4.15 -0.43
N ASP A 214 7.82 -3.05 0.18
CA ASP A 214 9.20 -2.88 0.62
C ASP A 214 9.52 -3.49 1.98
N LEU A 215 8.52 -3.89 2.78
CA LEU A 215 8.70 -4.50 4.11
C LEU A 215 9.36 -5.90 4.07
N LYS A 216 9.72 -6.39 2.88
CA LYS A 216 10.65 -7.52 2.71
C LYS A 216 12.07 -7.18 3.17
N ARG A 217 12.43 -5.89 3.26
CA ARG A 217 13.70 -5.40 3.81
C ARG A 217 13.68 -5.38 5.33
N ASN A 218 14.84 -5.27 5.95
CA ASN A 218 14.89 -5.10 7.40
C ASN A 218 14.28 -3.75 7.78
N ILE A 219 13.42 -3.75 8.80
CA ILE A 219 12.73 -2.53 9.25
C ILE A 219 13.72 -1.45 9.72
N SER A 220 14.91 -1.84 10.18
CA SER A 220 15.97 -0.90 10.59
C SER A 220 16.62 -0.15 9.43
N GLU A 221 16.39 -0.56 8.18
CA GLU A 221 16.86 0.15 6.99
C GLU A 221 15.98 1.35 6.61
N PHE A 222 14.80 1.47 7.20
CA PHE A 222 13.88 2.57 6.94
C PHE A 222 14.13 3.75 7.87
N ARG A 223 13.80 4.93 7.38
CA ARG A 223 13.74 6.14 8.20
C ARG A 223 12.72 5.91 9.33
N PRO A 224 13.11 6.09 10.60
CA PRO A 224 12.15 6.09 11.68
C PRO A 224 11.24 7.32 11.54
N ALA A 225 9.93 7.13 11.68
CA ALA A 225 9.02 8.26 11.86
C ALA A 225 9.48 9.14 13.04
N SER A 226 9.33 10.47 12.93
CA SER A 226 9.53 11.37 14.08
C SER A 226 8.47 11.14 15.15
N ASP A 227 8.69 11.69 16.34
CA ASP A 227 7.75 11.55 17.45
C ASP A 227 6.48 12.39 17.25
N ASP A 228 6.51 13.38 16.36
CA ASP A 228 5.38 14.23 15.97
C ASP A 228 4.68 13.71 14.69
N ALA A 229 5.06 12.53 14.20
CA ALA A 229 4.49 11.98 12.97
C ALA A 229 3.02 11.54 13.18
N GLU A 230 2.18 11.83 12.20
CA GLU A 230 0.75 11.53 12.24
C GLU A 230 0.42 10.25 11.44
N PRO A 231 -0.60 9.48 11.83
CA PRO A 231 -0.96 8.26 11.14
C PRO A 231 -1.50 8.53 9.74
N VAL A 232 -0.96 7.82 8.74
CA VAL A 232 -1.56 7.74 7.41
C VAL A 232 -2.58 6.61 7.40
N TRP A 233 -2.13 5.40 7.74
CA TRP A 233 -2.96 4.20 7.80
C TRP A 233 -2.33 3.10 8.66
N PRO A 234 -3.11 2.40 9.51
CA PRO A 234 -4.49 2.71 9.90
C PRO A 234 -4.64 4.07 10.60
N LEU A 235 -5.81 4.72 10.49
CA LEU A 235 -6.05 6.10 10.96
C LEU A 235 -5.86 6.29 12.48
N LEU A 236 -6.18 5.28 13.28
CA LEU A 236 -6.10 5.34 14.74
C LEU A 236 -4.79 4.75 15.29
N SER A 237 -3.78 4.60 14.43
CA SER A 237 -2.50 4.06 14.85
C SER A 237 -1.78 5.04 15.75
N ILE A 238 -1.34 4.54 16.90
CA ILE A 238 -0.48 5.28 17.81
C ILE A 238 0.95 4.87 17.49
N LEU A 239 1.82 5.87 17.31
CA LEU A 239 3.23 5.65 17.06
C LEU A 239 3.87 4.95 18.27
N THR A 240 4.63 3.88 18.02
CA THR A 240 5.24 3.10 19.10
C THR A 240 6.24 3.97 19.88
N PRO A 241 6.11 4.11 21.21
CA PRO A 241 7.03 4.92 22.01
C PRO A 241 8.47 4.41 21.94
N ARG A 242 9.44 5.31 22.11
CA ARG A 242 10.85 4.92 22.26
C ARG A 242 11.09 4.38 23.67
N ALA A 243 11.70 3.22 23.78
CA ALA A 243 12.25 2.76 25.05
C ALA A 243 13.40 3.70 25.45
N VAL A 244 13.19 4.50 26.49
CA VAL A 244 14.26 5.30 27.09
C VAL A 244 15.01 4.40 28.06
N THR A 245 16.25 4.04 27.76
CA THR A 245 17.11 3.42 28.77
C THR A 245 17.41 4.49 29.82
N PRO A 246 17.02 4.30 31.10
CA PRO A 246 17.34 5.28 32.12
C PRO A 246 18.87 5.47 32.18
N PRO A 247 19.36 6.70 32.39
CA PRO A 247 20.79 6.93 32.52
C PRO A 247 21.35 6.02 33.63
N PRO A 248 22.56 5.46 33.45
CA PRO A 248 23.17 4.61 34.46
C PRO A 248 23.20 5.39 35.78
N ALA A 249 22.74 4.74 36.85
CA ALA A 249 22.73 5.34 38.18
C ALA A 249 24.12 5.92 38.47
N ALA A 250 24.17 7.21 38.80
CA ALA A 250 25.42 7.87 39.14
C ALA A 250 26.12 7.06 40.26
N PRO A 251 27.43 6.81 40.15
CA PRO A 251 28.14 6.10 41.20
C PRO A 251 27.95 6.83 42.53
N ALA A 252 27.61 6.08 43.58
CA ALA A 252 27.39 6.62 44.91
C ALA A 252 28.59 7.50 45.30
N ALA A 253 28.32 8.76 45.65
CA ALA A 253 29.35 9.67 46.11
C ALA A 253 30.09 9.05 47.30
N PRO A 254 31.44 9.10 47.35
CA PRO A 254 32.19 8.59 48.49
C PRO A 254 31.74 9.32 49.75
N ALA A 255 31.48 8.55 50.81
CA ALA A 255 31.09 9.06 52.12
C ALA A 255 32.12 10.12 52.56
N GLY A 256 31.69 11.39 52.57
CA GLY A 256 32.53 12.52 52.92
C GLY A 256 33.09 12.36 54.33
N GLY A 257 34.42 12.35 54.42
CA GLY A 257 35.17 12.32 55.67
C GLY A 257 34.81 13.49 56.57
N GLY A 258 34.62 13.20 57.85
CA GLY A 258 34.24 14.16 58.87
C GLY A 258 35.21 15.34 59.00
N LYS A 259 34.67 16.55 58.98
CA LYS A 259 35.36 17.78 59.37
C LYS A 259 35.47 17.84 60.90
N LYS A 260 36.68 17.72 61.46
CA LYS A 260 36.97 18.08 62.86
C LYS A 260 36.79 19.59 63.04
N ARG A 261 35.89 19.99 63.95
CA ARG A 261 35.78 21.36 64.47
C ARG A 261 36.86 21.58 65.53
N ARG A 262 37.42 22.78 65.52
CA ARG A 262 38.32 23.33 66.54
C ARG A 262 37.50 24.22 67.47
#